data_AF-A0A2V8FGR1-F1
#
_entry.id   AF-A0A2V8FGR1-F1
#
_cell.length_a   1.000
_cell.length_b   1.000
_cell.length_c   1.000
_cell.angle_alpha   90.00
_cell.angle_beta   90.00
_cell.angle_gamma   90.00
#
_symmetry.space_group_name_H-M   'P 1'
#
loop_
_entity.id
_entity.type
_entity.pdbx_description
1 polymer ?
#
loop_
_entity_poly.entity_id
_entity_poly.type
_entity_poly.pdbx_seq_one_letter_code
_entity_poly.pdbx_strand_id
1 'polypeptide(L)'
;MDHHRRATLDGYVPAPNAEEPIWRIRVVSPGYWDVMQIPLKAGRRLDARDDEGERGRPRSIVVSQAFVNRYWPGEDALGKRIGVDIARMGLTTRPQTWWMTVVGVAGDVRYSGLEAGPTIDVYYPQALFPQAAITLIARTRGDPFNAVSDVRDRIRAVDRDAFITDVRSMNQ
;
A
#
# COMPACT_ATOMS: atom_id res chain seq x y z
N MET A 1 -4.81 -25.56 -1.50
CA MET A 1 -4.78 -25.56 -0.02
C MET A 1 -4.85 -24.11 0.41
N ASP A 2 -5.89 -23.76 1.14
CA ASP A 2 -6.29 -22.37 1.37
C ASP A 2 -5.51 -21.78 2.57
N HIS A 3 -4.48 -21.00 2.29
CA HIS A 3 -3.71 -20.29 3.32
C HIS A 3 -4.41 -18.96 3.64
N HIS A 4 -5.56 -19.04 4.31
CA HIS A 4 -6.28 -17.89 4.79
C HIS A 4 -5.43 -17.08 5.79
N ARG A 5 -5.04 -15.87 5.38
CA ARG A 5 -4.28 -14.91 6.18
C ARG A 5 -5.23 -14.26 7.17
N ARG A 6 -5.35 -14.82 8.38
CA ARG A 6 -6.05 -14.11 9.45
C ARG A 6 -5.26 -12.87 9.86
N ALA A 7 -5.82 -11.73 9.54
CA ALA A 7 -5.38 -10.46 10.10
C ALA A 7 -6.26 -10.10 11.31
N THR A 8 -5.63 -9.53 12.32
CA THR A 8 -6.29 -9.01 13.52
C THR A 8 -6.31 -7.48 13.43
N LEU A 9 -7.42 -6.87 13.80
CA LEU A 9 -7.61 -5.43 13.75
C LEU A 9 -7.98 -4.96 15.16
N ASP A 10 -7.26 -3.99 15.72
CA ASP A 10 -7.53 -3.49 17.07
C ASP A 10 -8.99 -2.99 17.18
N GLY A 11 -9.76 -3.57 18.10
CA GLY A 11 -11.15 -3.18 18.37
C GLY A 11 -12.18 -3.66 17.35
N TYR A 12 -11.77 -4.32 16.25
CA TYR A 12 -12.71 -4.87 15.28
C TYR A 12 -13.02 -6.33 15.59
N VAL A 13 -14.29 -6.61 15.91
CA VAL A 13 -14.80 -7.97 16.06
C VAL A 13 -15.64 -8.29 14.84
N PRO A 14 -15.19 -9.18 13.94
CA PRO A 14 -15.99 -9.60 12.79
C PRO A 14 -17.26 -10.29 13.27
N ALA A 15 -18.37 -10.08 12.55
CA ALA A 15 -19.58 -10.86 12.78
C ALA A 15 -19.29 -12.37 12.62
N PRO A 16 -20.05 -13.27 13.28
CA PRO A 16 -19.76 -14.71 13.29
C PRO A 16 -19.60 -15.37 11.90
N ASN A 17 -20.17 -14.77 10.85
CA ASN A 17 -20.09 -15.22 9.46
C ASN A 17 -19.51 -14.14 8.53
N ALA A 18 -18.81 -13.14 9.07
CA ALA A 18 -18.14 -12.16 8.22
C ALA A 18 -17.01 -12.83 7.45
N GLU A 19 -16.90 -12.52 6.16
CA GLU A 19 -15.72 -12.83 5.38
C GLU A 19 -14.47 -12.27 6.07
N GLU A 20 -13.33 -12.94 5.86
CA GLU A 20 -12.06 -12.43 6.38
C GLU A 20 -11.81 -11.01 5.85
N PRO A 21 -11.18 -10.14 6.65
CA PRO A 21 -10.80 -8.83 6.15
C PRO A 21 -9.91 -8.93 4.90
N ILE A 22 -10.39 -8.39 3.79
CA ILE A 22 -9.64 -8.33 2.52
C ILE A 22 -9.33 -6.87 2.22
N TRP A 23 -8.05 -6.60 2.02
CA TRP A 23 -7.54 -5.32 1.53
C TRP A 23 -6.42 -5.55 0.52
N ARG A 24 -6.15 -4.52 -0.26
CA ARG A 24 -4.98 -4.48 -1.14
C ARG A 24 -3.80 -3.89 -0.41
N ILE A 25 -2.64 -4.52 -0.55
CA ILE A 25 -1.38 -3.97 -0.06
C ILE A 25 -0.75 -3.16 -1.19
N ARG A 26 -0.40 -1.91 -0.89
CA ARG A 26 0.29 -0.97 -1.78
C ARG A 26 1.67 -0.72 -1.20
N VAL A 27 2.71 -1.23 -1.85
CA VAL A 27 4.09 -0.93 -1.46
C VAL A 27 4.50 0.35 -2.18
N VAL A 28 4.82 1.40 -1.42
CA VAL A 28 4.97 2.77 -1.96
C VAL A 28 6.23 3.46 -1.48
N SER A 29 6.84 4.23 -2.37
CA SER A 29 7.94 5.13 -2.03
C SER A 29 7.41 6.39 -1.34
N PRO A 30 8.26 7.15 -0.61
CA PRO A 30 7.87 8.44 -0.04
C PRO A 30 7.27 9.42 -1.07
N GLY A 31 7.77 9.43 -2.31
CA GLY A 31 7.28 10.32 -3.38
C GLY A 31 5.94 9.90 -4.00
N TYR A 32 5.42 8.72 -3.68
CA TYR A 32 4.17 8.20 -4.26
C TYR A 32 2.98 9.14 -4.06
N TRP A 33 2.85 9.72 -2.86
CA TRP A 33 1.72 10.56 -2.50
C TRP A 33 1.64 11.83 -3.34
N ASP A 34 2.80 12.40 -3.68
CA ASP A 34 2.89 13.62 -4.48
C ASP A 34 2.66 13.32 -5.95
N VAL A 35 3.14 12.19 -6.45
CA VAL A 35 2.87 11.76 -7.82
C VAL A 35 1.39 11.42 -7.99
N MET A 36 0.79 10.69 -7.06
CA MET A 36 -0.63 10.28 -7.15
C MET A 36 -1.60 11.37 -6.71
N GLN A 37 -1.12 12.45 -6.08
CA GLN A 37 -1.95 13.55 -5.54
C GLN A 37 -3.03 13.05 -4.56
N ILE A 38 -2.68 12.04 -3.75
CA ILE A 38 -3.61 11.47 -2.78
C ILE A 38 -3.68 12.40 -1.56
N PRO A 39 -4.86 12.92 -1.21
CA PRO A 39 -5.00 13.79 -0.06
C PRO A 39 -4.81 12.98 1.24
N LEU A 40 -4.15 13.57 2.22
CA LEU A 40 -4.08 13.02 3.57
C LEU A 40 -5.33 13.48 4.34
N LYS A 41 -6.07 12.54 4.91
CA LYS A 41 -7.29 12.80 5.68
C LYS A 41 -7.01 12.96 7.16
N ALA A 42 -6.05 12.21 7.69
CA ALA A 42 -5.62 12.29 9.08
C ALA A 42 -4.17 11.80 9.24
N GLY A 43 -3.48 12.27 10.30
CA GLY A 43 -2.16 11.79 10.70
C GLY A 43 -1.04 12.26 9.77
N ARG A 44 -0.20 11.34 9.32
CA ARG A 44 0.94 11.59 8.41
C ARG A 44 1.04 10.56 7.28
N ARG A 45 1.69 10.94 6.20
CA ARG A 45 2.11 10.03 5.12
C ARG A 45 3.28 9.15 5.58
N LEU A 46 3.49 8.04 4.88
CA LEU A 46 4.77 7.33 4.96
C LEU A 46 5.86 8.18 4.30
N ASP A 47 6.99 8.27 4.98
CA ASP A 47 8.18 8.99 4.50
C ASP A 47 9.46 8.21 4.80
N ALA A 48 10.62 8.82 4.54
CA ALA A 48 11.92 8.17 4.69
C ALA A 48 12.18 7.60 6.10
N ARG A 49 11.50 8.09 7.14
CA ARG A 49 11.64 7.55 8.50
C ARG A 49 11.02 6.16 8.66
N ASP A 50 10.07 5.81 7.79
CA ASP A 50 9.40 4.51 7.80
C ASP A 50 10.11 3.47 6.93
N ASP A 51 11.12 3.89 6.16
CA ASP A 51 11.95 3.02 5.34
C ASP A 51 12.99 2.25 6.18
N GLU A 52 13.23 2.66 7.42
CA GLU A 52 14.13 1.99 8.36
C GLU A 52 13.44 0.84 9.10
N GLY A 53 14.10 -0.32 9.20
CA GLY A 53 13.59 -1.45 9.95
C GLY A 53 13.99 -2.82 9.40
N GLU A 54 13.31 -3.85 9.89
CA GLU A 54 13.50 -5.22 9.42
C GLU A 54 12.73 -5.43 8.10
N ARG A 55 13.39 -6.06 7.12
CA ARG A 55 12.78 -6.37 5.82
C ARG A 55 11.50 -7.19 6.01
N GLY A 56 10.45 -6.81 5.30
CA GLY A 56 9.13 -7.42 5.37
C GLY A 56 8.33 -7.08 6.62
N ARG A 57 8.84 -6.21 7.53
CA ARG A 57 8.22 -5.90 8.83
C ARG A 57 8.04 -4.40 9.05
N PRO A 58 7.03 -3.79 8.40
CA PRO A 58 6.77 -2.37 8.58
C PRO A 58 6.21 -2.12 9.98
N ARG A 59 6.72 -1.09 10.65
CA ARG A 59 6.16 -0.66 11.95
C ARG A 59 4.99 0.30 11.77
N SER A 60 5.05 1.11 10.72
CA SER A 60 4.07 2.13 10.36
C SER A 60 3.38 1.75 9.06
N ILE A 61 2.07 1.98 8.99
CA ILE A 61 1.26 1.85 7.78
C ILE A 61 0.32 3.04 7.65
N VAL A 62 -0.13 3.30 6.43
CA VAL A 62 -1.23 4.22 6.14
C VAL A 62 -2.38 3.40 5.57
N VAL A 63 -3.62 3.73 5.91
CA VAL A 63 -4.82 3.04 5.40
C VAL A 63 -5.67 3.98 4.56
N SER A 64 -6.46 3.46 3.61
CA SER A 64 -7.43 4.30 2.88
C SER A 64 -8.64 4.68 3.75
N GLN A 65 -9.37 5.72 3.37
CA GLN A 65 -10.61 6.10 4.05
C GLN A 65 -11.65 4.98 3.97
N ALA A 66 -11.73 4.27 2.84
CA ALA A 66 -12.57 3.09 2.67
C ALA A 66 -12.24 1.98 3.67
N PHE A 67 -10.96 1.79 4.03
CA PHE A 67 -10.55 0.86 5.08
C PHE A 67 -11.16 1.27 6.44
N VAL A 68 -11.00 2.53 6.82
CA VAL A 68 -11.54 3.05 8.09
C VAL A 68 -13.06 2.90 8.14
N ASN A 69 -13.76 3.29 7.07
CA ASN A 69 -15.20 3.18 6.99
C ASN A 69 -15.70 1.74 7.12
N ARG A 70 -14.91 0.76 6.65
CA ARG A 70 -15.28 -0.66 6.67
C ARG A 70 -15.03 -1.33 8.01
N TYR A 71 -13.88 -1.03 8.64
CA TYR A 71 -13.38 -1.79 9.79
C TYR A 71 -13.40 -1.02 11.11
N TRP A 72 -13.42 0.32 11.07
CA TRP A 72 -13.47 1.18 12.24
C TRP A 72 -14.51 2.31 12.04
N PRO A 73 -15.78 1.98 11.72
CA PRO A 73 -16.79 2.99 11.41
C PRO A 73 -17.04 3.88 12.63
N GLY A 74 -16.80 5.19 12.47
CA GLY A 74 -17.01 6.19 13.52
C GLY A 74 -15.91 6.26 14.58
N GLU A 75 -14.80 5.52 14.42
CA GLU A 75 -13.66 5.54 15.34
C GLU A 75 -12.44 6.25 14.73
N ASP A 76 -11.55 6.75 15.59
CA ASP A 76 -10.25 7.26 15.16
C ASP A 76 -9.31 6.10 14.80
N ALA A 77 -8.85 6.07 13.56
CA ALA A 77 -7.94 5.03 13.07
C ALA A 77 -6.49 5.24 13.50
N LEU A 78 -6.09 6.46 13.86
CA LEU A 78 -4.69 6.75 14.19
C LEU A 78 -4.27 6.04 15.48
N GLY A 79 -3.09 5.41 15.45
CA GLY A 79 -2.55 4.65 16.59
C GLY A 79 -3.14 3.26 16.76
N LYS A 80 -4.26 2.91 16.10
CA LYS A 80 -4.75 1.53 16.02
C LYS A 80 -3.77 0.66 15.25
N ARG A 81 -3.81 -0.65 15.50
CA ARG A 81 -2.88 -1.60 14.87
C ARG A 81 -3.60 -2.66 14.06
N ILE A 82 -2.89 -3.10 13.02
CA ILE A 82 -3.20 -4.28 12.23
C ILE A 82 -2.17 -5.35 12.57
N GLY A 83 -2.64 -6.48 13.07
CA GLY A 83 -1.86 -7.68 13.37
C GLY A 83 -1.91 -8.66 12.21
N VAL A 84 -0.76 -9.22 11.84
CA VAL A 84 -0.67 -10.31 10.85
C VAL A 84 -0.07 -11.53 11.53
N ASP A 85 -0.79 -12.65 11.49
CA ASP A 85 -0.31 -13.94 11.99
C ASP A 85 0.74 -14.52 11.02
N ILE A 86 2.00 -14.43 11.41
CA ILE A 86 3.12 -14.86 10.58
C ILE A 86 3.36 -16.36 10.61
N ALA A 87 2.81 -17.07 11.60
CA ALA A 87 2.86 -18.54 11.62
C ALA A 87 1.96 -19.10 10.51
N ARG A 88 0.77 -18.50 10.32
CA ARG A 88 -0.13 -18.85 9.22
C ARG A 88 0.41 -18.48 7.83
N MET A 89 1.34 -17.54 7.77
CA MET A 89 2.09 -17.23 6.55
C MET A 89 3.25 -18.21 6.28
N GLY A 90 3.47 -19.21 7.15
CA GLY A 90 4.55 -20.18 7.01
C GLY A 90 5.94 -19.59 7.33
N LEU A 91 6.01 -18.40 7.93
CA LEU A 91 7.27 -17.73 8.25
C LEU A 91 7.86 -18.19 9.59
N THR A 92 7.08 -18.87 10.41
CA THR A 92 7.50 -19.43 11.70
C THR A 92 6.60 -20.60 12.10
N THR A 93 7.12 -21.48 12.95
CA THR A 93 6.36 -22.58 13.55
C THR A 93 5.72 -22.21 14.89
N ARG A 94 6.09 -21.07 15.49
CA ARG A 94 5.53 -20.58 16.75
C ARG A 94 4.48 -19.52 16.49
N PRO A 95 3.33 -19.53 17.20
CA PRO A 95 2.35 -18.44 17.10
C PRO A 95 3.02 -17.10 17.36
N GLN A 96 3.00 -16.22 16.35
CA GLN A 96 3.55 -14.88 16.44
C GLN A 96 2.75 -13.97 15.53
N THR A 97 2.39 -12.80 16.07
CA THR A 97 1.68 -11.75 15.34
C THR A 97 2.60 -10.56 15.20
N TRP A 98 2.78 -10.07 13.98
CA TRP A 98 3.42 -8.78 13.76
C TRP A 98 2.37 -7.68 13.75
N TRP A 99 2.59 -6.66 14.57
CA TRP A 99 1.70 -5.52 14.69
C TRP A 99 2.26 -4.33 13.93
N MET A 100 1.40 -3.71 13.13
CA MET A 100 1.70 -2.52 12.34
C MET A 100 0.77 -1.40 12.80
N THR A 101 1.31 -0.21 13.06
CA THR A 101 0.56 0.92 13.59
C THR A 101 0.09 1.82 12.45
N VAL A 102 -1.18 2.20 12.48
CA VAL A 102 -1.75 3.17 11.55
C VAL A 102 -1.28 4.57 11.93
N VAL A 103 -0.44 5.18 11.09
CA VAL A 103 0.10 6.54 11.30
C VAL A 103 -0.61 7.60 10.46
N GLY A 104 -1.46 7.18 9.52
CA GLY A 104 -2.22 8.09 8.67
C GLY A 104 -3.39 7.43 7.97
N VAL A 105 -4.31 8.28 7.51
CA VAL A 105 -5.45 7.91 6.68
C VAL A 105 -5.36 8.68 5.38
N ALA A 106 -5.31 7.96 4.26
CA ALA A 106 -5.25 8.51 2.92
C ALA A 106 -6.66 8.59 2.30
N GLY A 107 -6.87 9.55 1.41
CA GLY A 107 -8.05 9.58 0.56
C GLY A 107 -8.13 8.34 -0.34
N ASP A 108 -9.34 8.00 -0.74
CA ASP A 108 -9.58 6.84 -1.59
C ASP A 108 -9.08 7.05 -3.01
N VAL A 109 -8.56 5.98 -3.60
CA VAL A 109 -8.06 5.97 -4.98
C VAL A 109 -8.91 5.00 -5.80
N ARG A 110 -9.20 5.37 -7.06
CA ARG A 110 -9.86 4.53 -8.04
C ARG A 110 -8.82 4.09 -9.06
N TYR A 111 -8.47 2.80 -9.05
CA TYR A 111 -7.41 2.26 -9.92
C TYR A 111 -7.94 1.68 -11.25
N SER A 112 -9.24 1.38 -11.33
CA SER A 112 -9.86 0.70 -12.48
C SER A 112 -10.91 1.58 -13.20
N GLY A 113 -10.72 2.90 -13.15
CA GLY A 113 -11.65 3.89 -13.73
C GLY A 113 -12.71 4.39 -12.75
N LEU A 114 -13.45 5.43 -13.17
CA LEU A 114 -14.41 6.17 -12.33
C LEU A 114 -15.57 5.33 -11.81
N GLU A 115 -15.98 4.28 -12.55
CA GLU A 115 -17.08 3.39 -12.17
C GLU A 115 -16.67 2.34 -11.13
N ALA A 116 -15.37 2.13 -10.92
CA ALA A 116 -14.90 1.25 -9.87
C ALA A 116 -15.02 1.94 -8.50
N GLY A 117 -15.61 1.23 -7.54
CA GLY A 117 -15.65 1.67 -6.15
C GLY A 117 -14.25 1.92 -5.56
N PRO A 118 -14.15 2.76 -4.51
CA PRO A 118 -12.88 3.02 -3.85
C PRO A 118 -12.27 1.72 -3.32
N THR A 119 -10.95 1.58 -3.49
CA THR A 119 -10.26 0.38 -3.02
C THR A 119 -9.93 0.48 -1.53
N ILE A 120 -10.16 -0.62 -0.82
CA ILE A 120 -9.68 -0.80 0.55
C ILE A 120 -8.19 -1.11 0.45
N ASP A 121 -7.34 -0.13 0.74
CA ASP A 121 -5.88 -0.24 0.62
C ASP A 121 -5.19 -0.04 1.97
N VAL A 122 -4.09 -0.76 2.15
CA VAL A 122 -3.09 -0.51 3.19
C VAL A 122 -1.75 -0.26 2.50
N TYR A 123 -1.11 0.86 2.83
CA TYR A 123 0.12 1.34 2.24
C TYR A 123 1.32 0.99 3.13
N TYR A 124 2.34 0.40 2.53
CA TYR A 124 3.54 -0.16 3.14
C TYR A 124 4.78 0.58 2.59
N PRO A 125 5.83 0.82 3.40
CA PRO A 125 7.04 1.50 2.96
C PRO A 125 7.85 0.60 2.01
N GLN A 126 8.21 1.13 0.83
CA GLN A 126 8.89 0.35 -0.22
C GLN A 126 10.24 -0.22 0.22
N ALA A 127 11.04 0.52 0.99
CA ALA A 127 12.40 0.09 1.31
C ALA A 127 12.47 -1.25 2.07
N LEU A 128 11.41 -1.59 2.82
CA LEU A 128 11.33 -2.84 3.56
C LEU A 128 10.89 -4.03 2.70
N PHE A 129 10.42 -3.80 1.48
CA PHE A 129 9.83 -4.81 0.60
C PHE A 129 10.52 -4.77 -0.78
N PRO A 130 11.73 -5.34 -0.91
CA PRO A 130 12.39 -5.45 -2.20
C PRO A 130 11.51 -6.28 -3.16
N GLN A 131 11.20 -5.72 -4.33
CA GLN A 131 10.39 -6.38 -5.35
C GLN A 131 11.23 -6.64 -6.61
N ALA A 132 11.04 -7.81 -7.22
CA ALA A 132 11.68 -8.14 -8.49
C ALA A 132 11.12 -7.35 -9.67
N ALA A 133 9.90 -6.83 -9.55
CA ALA A 133 9.26 -5.97 -10.51
C ALA A 133 8.56 -4.82 -9.76
N ILE A 134 8.68 -3.60 -10.29
CA ILE A 134 8.03 -2.41 -9.73
C ILE A 134 7.27 -1.67 -10.83
N THR A 135 6.23 -0.96 -10.44
CA THR A 135 5.56 0.01 -11.31
C THR A 135 6.10 1.40 -11.00
N LEU A 136 6.72 2.03 -11.99
CA LEU A 136 7.07 3.45 -11.90
C LEU A 136 5.85 4.27 -12.31
N ILE A 137 5.43 5.18 -11.43
CA ILE A 137 4.41 6.17 -11.74
C ILE A 137 5.10 7.52 -11.88
N ALA A 138 4.84 8.20 -12.98
CA ALA A 138 5.36 9.53 -13.26
C ALA A 138 4.21 10.47 -13.60
N ARG A 139 4.29 11.71 -13.10
CA ARG A 139 3.37 12.79 -13.44
C ARG A 139 4.08 13.76 -14.37
N THR A 140 3.52 13.98 -15.54
CA THR A 140 4.05 14.89 -16.56
C THR A 140 3.18 16.14 -16.68
N ARG A 141 3.72 17.17 -17.36
CA ARG A 141 2.95 18.30 -17.86
C ARG A 141 2.68 18.07 -19.35
N GLY A 142 1.44 18.21 -19.79
CA GLY A 142 1.05 17.93 -21.18
C GLY A 142 0.89 16.43 -21.47
N ASP A 143 1.07 16.03 -22.72
CA ASP A 143 0.93 14.63 -23.14
C ASP A 143 1.96 13.73 -22.42
N PRO A 144 1.51 12.73 -21.62
CA PRO A 144 2.41 11.84 -20.90
C PRO A 144 3.31 10.99 -21.81
N PHE A 145 2.88 10.71 -23.04
CA PHE A 145 3.67 9.87 -23.95
C PHE A 145 4.95 10.58 -24.44
N ASN A 146 4.99 11.91 -24.41
CA ASN A 146 6.19 12.67 -24.76
C ASN A 146 7.36 12.44 -23.79
N ALA A 147 7.09 12.09 -22.53
CA ALA A 147 8.14 11.84 -21.53
C ALA A 147 8.67 10.39 -21.55
N VAL A 148 8.04 9.48 -22.30
CA VAL A 148 8.32 8.05 -22.21
C VAL A 148 9.75 7.70 -22.63
N SER A 149 10.27 8.31 -23.70
CA SER A 149 11.64 8.05 -24.15
C SER A 149 12.66 8.47 -23.10
N ASP A 150 12.54 9.70 -22.59
CA ASP A 150 13.45 10.24 -21.57
C ASP A 150 13.44 9.41 -20.27
N VAL A 151 12.25 8.94 -19.86
CA VAL A 151 12.12 8.07 -18.68
C VAL A 151 12.80 6.72 -18.93
N ARG A 152 12.62 6.12 -20.11
CA ARG A 152 13.27 4.86 -20.48
C ARG A 152 14.78 4.97 -20.47
N ASP A 153 15.31 6.05 -21.03
CA ASP A 153 16.76 6.27 -21.11
C ASP A 153 17.36 6.45 -19.71
N ARG A 154 16.67 7.18 -18.82
CA ARG A 154 17.08 7.33 -17.42
C ARG A 154 17.05 6.01 -16.64
N ILE A 155 16.03 5.17 -16.86
CA ILE A 155 15.98 3.83 -16.25
C ILE A 155 17.17 3.00 -16.73
N ARG A 156 17.42 2.96 -18.04
CA ARG A 156 18.53 2.21 -18.65
C ARG A 156 19.91 2.70 -18.24
N ALA A 157 20.04 3.97 -17.87
CA ALA A 157 21.28 4.51 -17.34
C ALA A 157 21.61 3.96 -15.93
N VAL A 158 20.59 3.61 -15.15
CA VAL A 158 20.74 2.98 -13.82
C VAL A 158 20.86 1.47 -13.94
N ASP A 159 19.98 0.85 -14.74
CA ASP A 159 19.95 -0.59 -14.99
C ASP A 159 19.74 -0.85 -16.49
N ARG A 160 20.83 -1.24 -17.16
CA ARG A 160 20.83 -1.48 -18.61
C ARG A 160 19.96 -2.66 -19.03
N ASP A 161 19.71 -3.60 -18.12
CA ASP A 161 18.96 -4.83 -18.39
C ASP A 161 17.47 -4.70 -18.00
N ALA A 162 17.05 -3.54 -17.50
CA ALA A 162 15.68 -3.29 -17.09
C ALA A 162 14.69 -3.49 -18.25
N PHE A 163 13.74 -4.40 -18.05
CA PHE A 163 12.64 -4.65 -18.98
C PHE A 163 11.45 -3.74 -18.68
N ILE A 164 11.14 -2.82 -19.60
CA ILE A 164 10.08 -1.82 -19.43
C ILE A 164 8.86 -2.22 -20.26
N THR A 165 7.80 -2.65 -19.60
CA THR A 165 6.54 -3.09 -20.22
C THR A 165 5.37 -2.20 -19.84
N ASP A 166 4.22 -2.40 -20.50
CA ASP A 166 2.92 -1.82 -20.10
C ASP A 166 2.92 -0.31 -19.82
N VAL A 167 3.53 0.47 -20.72
CA VAL A 167 3.43 1.93 -20.66
C VAL A 167 2.00 2.36 -20.98
N ARG A 168 1.33 2.98 -20.01
CA ARG A 168 -0.06 3.43 -20.13
C ARG A 168 -0.24 4.78 -19.44
N SER A 169 -1.15 5.60 -19.94
CA SER A 169 -1.64 6.77 -19.21
C SER A 169 -2.56 6.32 -18.06
N MET A 170 -2.50 7.04 -16.95
CA MET A 170 -3.48 6.89 -15.89
C MET A 170 -4.67 7.79 -16.22
N ASN A 171 -5.62 7.28 -17.00
CA ASN A 171 -6.85 8.01 -17.28
C ASN A 171 -7.65 8.10 -15.97
N GLN A 172 -7.89 9.33 -15.52
CA GLN A 172 -8.55 9.64 -14.24
C GLN A 172 -10.03 9.24 -14.23
#